data_AF-A0A4R8GS99-F1
#
_entry.id   AF-A0A4R8GS99-F1
#
_cell.length_a   1.000
_cell.length_b   1.000
_cell.length_c   1.000
_cell.angle_alpha   90.00
_cell.angle_beta   90.00
_cell.angle_gamma   90.00
#
_symmetry.space_group_name_H-M   'P 1'
#
loop_
_entity.id
_entity.type
_entity.pdbx_description
1 polymer ?
#
loop_
_entity_poly.entity_id
_entity_poly.type
_entity_poly.pdbx_seq_one_letter_code
_entity_poly.pdbx_strand_id
1 'polypeptide(L)'
;MINLKSKKIYMISILVVILILYFSYLNFFKTREVKLYFSDKQAQYLLPESRKLKVSNLYQSIVEELIEGPESKDLEITIPSQTRLIDIKLEDGTALVNFSKELKSKHWGGSTGEIITVYSIVNTLTSLEEIDQVQILISAKKIDTLVGHLELDKPLGFNSKLLIQ
;
A
#
# COMPACT_ATOMS: atom_id res chain seq x y z
N MET A 1 -36.29 36.62 25.61
CA MET A 1 -37.09 35.80 24.68
C MET A 1 -36.37 35.73 23.34
N ILE A 2 -35.81 34.58 22.94
CA ILE A 2 -35.16 34.43 21.62
C ILE A 2 -36.27 34.38 20.55
N ASN A 3 -36.14 35.19 19.49
CA ASN A 3 -37.13 35.27 18.40
C ASN A 3 -37.24 33.93 17.64
N LEU A 4 -38.46 33.53 17.28
CA LEU A 4 -38.76 32.28 16.54
C LEU A 4 -37.95 32.14 15.24
N LYS A 5 -37.66 33.24 14.54
CA LYS A 5 -36.83 33.28 13.33
C LYS A 5 -35.37 32.93 13.64
N SER A 6 -34.84 33.41 14.77
CA SER A 6 -33.49 33.08 15.26
C SER A 6 -33.41 31.60 15.68
N LYS A 7 -34.42 31.06 16.37
CA LYS A 7 -34.48 29.63 16.75
C LYS A 7 -34.46 28.68 15.54
N LYS A 8 -35.14 29.04 14.44
CA LYS A 8 -35.09 28.27 13.17
C LYS A 8 -33.70 28.27 12.54
N ILE A 9 -32.99 29.40 12.57
CA ILE A 9 -31.63 29.51 12.04
C ILE A 9 -30.66 28.62 12.84
N TYR A 10 -30.73 28.66 14.18
CA TYR A 10 -29.92 27.78 15.04
C TYR A 10 -30.19 26.29 14.83
N MET A 11 -31.46 25.92 14.68
CA MET A 11 -31.88 24.55 14.36
C MET A 11 -31.27 24.07 13.03
N ILE A 12 -31.30 24.91 11.99
CA ILE A 12 -30.73 24.57 10.68
C ILE A 12 -29.21 24.46 10.79
N SER A 13 -28.53 25.36 11.50
CA SER A 13 -27.07 25.27 11.66
C SER A 13 -26.65 24.01 12.42
N ILE A 14 -27.38 23.61 13.45
CA ILE A 14 -27.11 22.36 14.19
C ILE A 14 -27.30 21.15 13.29
N LEU A 15 -28.39 21.12 12.51
CA LEU A 15 -28.66 20.03 11.57
C LEU A 15 -27.56 19.89 10.51
N VAL A 16 -27.07 21.01 9.96
CA VAL A 16 -25.98 21.03 8.98
C VAL A 16 -24.69 20.48 9.59
N VAL A 17 -24.35 20.88 10.82
CA VAL A 17 -23.17 20.35 11.53
C VAL A 17 -23.29 18.84 11.76
N ILE A 18 -24.46 18.35 12.20
CA ILE A 18 -24.71 16.91 12.36
C ILE A 18 -24.55 16.17 11.04
N LEU A 19 -25.04 16.74 9.94
CA LEU A 19 -24.98 16.13 8.62
C LEU A 19 -23.54 16.07 8.08
N ILE A 20 -22.73 17.12 8.33
CA ILE A 20 -21.30 17.13 8.04
C ILE A 20 -20.57 16.07 8.87
N LEU A 21 -20.84 15.99 10.17
CA LEU A 21 -20.24 14.99 11.06
C LEU A 21 -20.62 13.57 10.63
N TYR A 22 -21.88 13.35 10.25
CA TYR A 22 -22.36 12.06 9.74
C TYR A 22 -21.70 11.69 8.41
N PHE A 23 -21.57 12.64 7.48
CA PHE A 23 -20.88 12.40 6.22
C PHE A 23 -19.38 12.12 6.43
N SER A 24 -18.72 12.85 7.33
CA SER A 24 -17.34 12.59 7.74
C SER A 24 -17.19 11.20 8.36
N TYR A 25 -18.14 10.80 9.20
CA TYR A 25 -18.20 9.46 9.80
C TYR A 25 -18.32 8.40 8.70
N LEU A 26 -19.25 8.53 7.77
CA LEU A 26 -19.41 7.54 6.67
C LEU A 26 -18.14 7.41 5.82
N ASN A 27 -17.44 8.52 5.53
CA ASN A 27 -16.17 8.47 4.81
C ASN A 27 -15.07 7.75 5.61
N PHE A 28 -15.04 7.92 6.93
CA PHE A 28 -14.08 7.23 7.81
C PHE A 28 -14.27 5.70 7.82
N PHE A 29 -15.51 5.22 7.70
CA PHE A 29 -15.81 3.78 7.63
C PHE A 29 -15.75 3.20 6.22
N LYS A 30 -15.38 3.99 5.22
CA LYS A 30 -15.27 3.52 3.84
C LYS A 30 -14.08 2.58 3.70
N THR A 31 -14.33 1.39 3.16
CA THR A 31 -13.30 0.42 2.81
C THR A 31 -13.20 0.25 1.30
N ARG A 32 -12.04 -0.19 0.83
CA ARG A 32 -11.75 -0.57 -0.56
C ARG A 32 -11.19 -1.99 -0.55
N GLU A 33 -11.64 -2.80 -1.49
CA GLU A 33 -11.00 -4.09 -1.75
C GLU A 33 -9.76 -3.87 -2.62
N VAL A 34 -8.64 -4.45 -2.21
CA VAL A 34 -7.33 -4.32 -2.87
C VAL A 34 -6.70 -5.70 -3.03
N LYS A 35 -5.82 -5.84 -4.01
CA LYS A 35 -5.05 -7.08 -4.25
C LYS A 35 -3.65 -6.92 -3.70
N LEU A 36 -3.26 -7.75 -2.74
CA LEU A 36 -1.89 -7.88 -2.27
C LEU A 36 -1.24 -9.08 -2.96
N TYR A 37 -0.04 -8.92 -3.52
CA TYR A 37 0.63 -9.98 -4.26
C TYR A 37 1.71 -10.62 -3.39
N PHE A 38 1.54 -11.91 -3.10
CA PHE A 38 2.48 -12.69 -2.30
C PHE A 38 3.10 -13.81 -3.14
N SER A 39 4.17 -14.42 -2.63
CA SER A 39 4.87 -15.51 -3.31
C SER A 39 4.03 -16.80 -3.25
N ASP A 40 4.08 -17.60 -4.31
CA ASP A 40 3.74 -19.02 -4.18
C ASP A 40 4.82 -19.78 -3.37
N LYS A 41 4.55 -21.05 -3.04
CA LYS A 41 5.45 -21.90 -2.25
C LYS A 41 6.78 -22.22 -2.94
N GLN A 42 6.90 -21.96 -4.24
CA GLN A 42 8.09 -22.25 -5.04
C GLN A 42 8.89 -20.99 -5.38
N ALA A 43 8.44 -19.81 -4.94
CA ALA A 43 8.99 -18.51 -5.31
C ALA A 43 9.07 -18.30 -6.84
N GLN A 44 8.12 -18.85 -7.58
CA GLN A 44 8.04 -18.74 -9.03
C GLN A 44 7.09 -17.64 -9.46
N TYR A 45 5.95 -17.52 -8.79
CA TYR A 45 4.88 -16.60 -9.16
C TYR A 45 4.42 -15.75 -7.98
N LEU A 46 3.84 -14.61 -8.33
CA LEU A 46 3.10 -13.72 -7.46
C LEU A 46 1.60 -14.01 -7.63
N LEU A 47 0.94 -14.34 -6.52
CA LEU A 47 -0.48 -14.64 -6.49
C LEU A 47 -1.23 -13.56 -5.68
N PRO A 48 -2.37 -13.07 -6.19
CA PRO A 48 -3.14 -12.04 -5.51
C PRO A 48 -3.97 -12.62 -4.36
N GLU A 49 -3.96 -11.91 -3.24
CA GLU A 49 -4.87 -12.10 -2.12
C GLU A 49 -5.71 -10.81 -1.94
N SER A 50 -7.04 -10.95 -1.92
CA SER A 50 -7.96 -9.82 -1.73
C SER A 50 -8.01 -9.40 -0.26
N ARG A 51 -7.78 -8.11 0.02
CA ARG A 51 -7.90 -7.49 1.35
C ARG A 51 -8.89 -6.33 1.33
N LYS A 52 -9.65 -6.16 2.41
CA LYS A 52 -10.54 -4.99 2.60
C LYS A 52 -9.89 -3.99 3.55
N LEU A 53 -9.40 -2.88 3.02
CA LEU A 53 -8.67 -1.87 3.79
C LEU A 53 -9.43 -0.56 3.88
N LYS A 54 -9.22 0.20 4.96
CA LYS A 54 -9.80 1.54 5.14
C LYS A 54 -9.19 2.54 4.18
N VAL A 55 -10.01 3.41 3.61
CA VAL A 55 -9.55 4.37 2.58
C VAL A 55 -8.69 5.50 3.17
N SER A 56 -8.88 5.87 4.43
CA SER A 56 -8.25 7.07 5.04
C SER A 56 -6.71 7.08 5.00
N ASN A 57 -6.05 5.92 4.93
CA ASN A 57 -4.60 5.77 4.79
C ASN A 57 -4.25 4.62 3.82
N LEU A 58 -5.00 4.53 2.71
CA LEU A 58 -5.01 3.34 1.86
C LEU A 58 -3.61 2.83 1.47
N TYR A 59 -2.73 3.68 0.94
CA TYR A 59 -1.41 3.24 0.46
C TYR A 59 -0.49 2.78 1.58
N GLN A 60 -0.52 3.46 2.73
CA GLN A 60 0.22 3.04 3.91
C GLN A 60 -0.28 1.68 4.40
N SER A 61 -1.59 1.51 4.55
CA SER A 61 -2.19 0.25 5.00
C SER A 61 -1.91 -0.90 4.04
N ILE A 62 -1.91 -0.67 2.73
CA ILE A 62 -1.55 -1.69 1.73
C ILE A 62 -0.14 -2.23 1.97
N VAL A 63 0.84 -1.35 2.16
CA VAL A 63 2.24 -1.74 2.34
C VAL A 63 2.46 -2.34 3.73
N GLU A 64 1.79 -1.85 4.77
CA GLU A 64 1.82 -2.45 6.10
C GLU A 64 1.27 -3.88 6.08
N GLU A 65 0.14 -4.12 5.42
CA GLU A 65 -0.42 -5.47 5.26
C GLU A 65 0.47 -6.40 4.42
N LEU A 66 1.16 -5.87 3.40
CA LEU A 66 2.19 -6.64 2.68
C LEU A 66 3.35 -7.06 3.60
N ILE A 67 3.76 -6.19 4.53
CA ILE A 67 4.83 -6.49 5.51
C ILE A 67 4.34 -7.54 6.53
N GLU A 68 3.08 -7.47 6.95
CA GLU A 68 2.47 -8.45 7.86
C GLU A 68 2.40 -9.84 7.21
N GLY A 69 2.15 -9.90 5.91
CA GLY A 69 2.16 -11.12 5.11
C GLY A 69 0.77 -11.64 4.74
N PRO A 70 0.71 -12.80 4.05
CA PRO A 70 -0.56 -13.39 3.62
C PRO A 70 -1.36 -13.97 4.79
N GLU A 71 -2.68 -13.99 4.65
CA GLU A 71 -3.57 -14.75 5.54
C GLU A 71 -3.72 -16.20 5.06
N SER A 72 -3.59 -16.43 3.75
CA SER A 72 -3.60 -17.75 3.16
C SER A 72 -2.34 -18.53 3.50
N LYS A 73 -2.52 -19.80 3.91
CA LYS A 73 -1.43 -20.76 4.14
C LYS A 73 -0.79 -21.28 2.84
N ASP A 74 -1.37 -20.92 1.70
CA ASP A 74 -0.85 -21.32 0.39
C ASP A 74 0.09 -20.29 -0.23
N LEU A 75 0.27 -19.16 0.44
CA LEU A 75 1.14 -18.07 0.05
C LEU A 75 2.27 -17.89 1.06
N GLU A 76 3.39 -17.37 0.59
CA GLU A 76 4.59 -17.12 1.39
C GLU A 76 4.87 -15.62 1.50
N ILE A 77 5.46 -15.22 2.63
CA ILE A 77 5.87 -13.84 2.88
C ILE A 77 6.88 -13.36 1.83
N THR A 78 6.77 -12.09 1.44
CA THR A 78 7.61 -11.47 0.41
C THR A 78 8.44 -10.30 0.93
N ILE A 79 8.20 -9.85 2.17
CA ILE A 79 8.97 -8.80 2.82
C ILE A 79 9.51 -9.31 4.16
N PRO A 80 10.77 -9.05 4.53
CA PRO A 80 11.27 -9.37 5.87
C PRO A 80 10.42 -8.69 6.94
N SER A 81 9.92 -9.44 7.92
CA SER A 81 8.99 -8.94 8.95
C SER A 81 9.57 -7.83 9.86
N GLN A 82 10.89 -7.63 9.84
CA GLN A 82 11.56 -6.54 10.54
C GLN A 82 11.54 -5.21 9.77
N THR A 83 11.09 -5.23 8.51
CA THR A 83 10.93 -4.05 7.66
C THR A 83 9.87 -3.13 8.23
N ARG A 84 10.13 -1.83 8.21
CA ARG A 84 9.14 -0.80 8.53
C ARG A 84 8.94 0.10 7.33
N LEU A 85 7.69 0.46 7.05
CA LEU A 85 7.39 1.60 6.20
C LEU A 85 7.73 2.88 6.97
N ILE A 86 8.49 3.78 6.34
CA ILE A 86 8.80 5.11 6.87
C ILE A 86 7.76 6.10 6.37
N ASP A 87 7.59 6.19 5.05
CA ASP A 87 6.54 6.97 4.40
C ASP A 87 6.24 6.45 2.99
N ILE A 88 5.12 6.89 2.44
CA ILE A 88 4.72 6.67 1.06
C ILE A 88 4.10 7.95 0.50
N LYS A 89 4.50 8.33 -0.72
CA LYS A 89 3.98 9.51 -1.43
C LYS A 89 3.62 9.13 -2.85
N LEU A 90 2.53 9.68 -3.36
CA LEU A 90 2.12 9.55 -4.76
C LEU A 90 2.40 10.89 -5.47
N GLU A 91 3.27 10.85 -6.48
CA GLU A 91 3.67 12.01 -7.28
C GLU A 91 3.57 11.63 -8.75
N ASP A 92 2.69 12.29 -9.52
CA ASP A 92 2.52 12.09 -10.96
C ASP A 92 2.46 10.61 -11.40
N GLY A 93 1.57 9.83 -10.76
CA GLY A 93 1.40 8.39 -11.03
C GLY A 93 2.51 7.49 -10.47
N THR A 94 3.51 8.05 -9.79
CA THR A 94 4.63 7.32 -9.20
C THR A 94 4.50 7.25 -7.68
N ALA A 95 4.44 6.03 -7.13
CA ALA A 95 4.51 5.83 -5.68
C ALA A 95 5.97 5.77 -5.22
N LEU A 96 6.39 6.76 -4.44
CA LEU A 96 7.66 6.78 -3.72
C LEU A 96 7.47 6.07 -2.38
N VAL A 97 8.04 4.86 -2.23
CA VAL A 97 7.83 4.01 -1.06
C VAL A 97 9.13 3.89 -0.28
N ASN A 98 9.17 4.50 0.89
CA ASN A 98 10.38 4.60 1.70
C ASN A 98 10.35 3.60 2.84
N PHE A 99 11.29 2.67 2.81
CA PHE A 99 11.42 1.63 3.81
C PHE A 99 12.60 1.88 4.75
N SER A 100 12.54 1.22 5.89
CA SER A 100 13.68 1.08 6.79
C SER A 100 14.76 0.18 6.17
N LYS A 101 15.99 0.26 6.70
CA LYS A 101 17.15 -0.51 6.20
C LYS A 101 16.97 -2.03 6.28
N GLU A 102 16.04 -2.51 7.10
CA GLU A 102 15.74 -3.91 7.32
C GLU A 102 15.23 -4.60 6.05
N LEU A 103 14.56 -3.88 5.13
CA LEU A 103 14.17 -4.41 3.83
C LEU A 103 15.35 -5.03 3.08
N LYS A 104 16.53 -4.40 3.18
CA LYS A 104 17.78 -4.86 2.55
C LYS A 104 18.63 -5.72 3.48
N SER A 105 18.87 -5.24 4.70
CA SER A 105 19.79 -5.89 5.65
C SER A 105 19.26 -7.18 6.29
N LYS A 106 17.95 -7.43 6.23
CA LYS A 106 17.30 -8.68 6.67
C LYS A 106 16.72 -9.47 5.50
N HIS A 107 17.02 -9.07 4.27
CA HIS A 107 16.60 -9.80 3.09
C HIS A 107 17.24 -11.20 3.07
N TRP A 108 16.49 -12.21 2.64
CA TRP A 108 16.96 -13.60 2.49
C TRP A 108 17.95 -13.83 1.34
N GLY A 109 18.33 -12.77 0.62
CA GLY A 109 19.21 -12.84 -0.55
C GLY A 109 18.63 -13.56 -1.78
N GLY A 110 19.50 -13.79 -2.76
CA GLY A 110 19.20 -14.52 -3.99
C GLY A 110 18.46 -13.69 -5.05
N SER A 111 18.71 -13.99 -6.32
CA SER A 111 18.08 -13.30 -7.46
C SER A 111 16.57 -13.46 -7.47
N THR A 112 16.06 -14.70 -7.33
CA THR A 112 14.63 -14.97 -7.25
C THR A 112 13.98 -14.27 -6.07
N GLY A 113 14.61 -14.34 -4.90
CA GLY A 113 14.10 -13.68 -3.69
C GLY A 113 13.98 -12.16 -3.89
N GLU A 114 14.98 -11.53 -4.48
CA GLU A 114 14.96 -10.08 -4.77
C GLU A 114 13.83 -9.69 -5.72
N ILE A 115 13.67 -10.45 -6.81
CA ILE A 115 12.64 -10.20 -7.82
C ILE A 115 11.24 -10.33 -7.19
N ILE A 116 11.01 -11.40 -6.41
CA ILE A 116 9.72 -11.63 -5.74
C ILE A 116 9.41 -10.55 -4.71
N THR A 117 10.38 -10.16 -3.86
CA THR A 117 10.21 -9.07 -2.89
C THR A 117 9.84 -7.77 -3.58
N VAL A 118 10.61 -7.37 -4.60
CA VAL A 118 10.39 -6.10 -5.31
C VAL A 118 9.06 -6.10 -6.02
N TYR A 119 8.76 -7.13 -6.82
CA TYR A 119 7.53 -7.14 -7.60
C TYR A 119 6.28 -7.45 -6.77
N SER A 120 6.41 -8.04 -5.58
CA SER A 120 5.31 -8.08 -4.61
C SER A 120 4.86 -6.66 -4.23
N ILE A 121 5.81 -5.76 -3.93
CA ILE A 121 5.54 -4.35 -3.63
C ILE A 121 5.01 -3.64 -4.89
N VAL A 122 5.72 -3.77 -6.01
CA VAL A 122 5.40 -3.07 -7.26
C VAL A 122 4.03 -3.47 -7.79
N ASN A 123 3.76 -4.76 -7.99
CA ASN A 123 2.50 -5.23 -8.57
C ASN A 123 1.29 -4.93 -7.67
N THR A 124 1.48 -4.96 -6.35
CA THR A 124 0.43 -4.60 -5.39
C THR A 124 0.03 -3.13 -5.54
N LEU A 125 0.99 -2.22 -5.51
CA LEU A 125 0.69 -0.79 -5.61
C LEU A 125 0.23 -0.41 -7.02
N THR A 126 0.85 -0.93 -8.07
CA THR A 126 0.45 -0.69 -9.46
C THR A 126 -0.83 -1.42 -9.89
N SER A 127 -1.46 -2.20 -8.98
CA SER A 127 -2.84 -2.67 -9.18
C SER A 127 -3.89 -1.62 -8.83
N LEU A 128 -3.48 -0.50 -8.23
CA LEU A 128 -4.33 0.67 -8.05
C LEU A 128 -4.27 1.49 -9.35
N GLU A 129 -5.43 1.79 -9.92
CA GLU A 129 -5.55 2.48 -11.23
C GLU A 129 -4.80 3.83 -11.26
N GLU A 130 -4.64 4.46 -10.12
CA GLU A 130 -3.94 5.75 -9.98
C GLU A 130 -2.41 5.66 -9.83
N ILE A 131 -1.83 4.46 -9.82
CA ILE A 131 -0.38 4.23 -9.67
C ILE A 131 0.17 3.47 -10.88
N ASP A 132 0.96 4.15 -11.71
CA ASP A 132 1.58 3.57 -12.90
C ASP A 132 2.87 2.81 -12.56
N GLN A 133 3.64 3.33 -11.59
CA GLN A 133 4.96 2.82 -11.24
C GLN A 133 5.33 3.09 -9.78
N VAL A 134 6.34 2.37 -9.28
CA VAL A 134 6.80 2.42 -7.89
C VAL A 134 8.30 2.64 -7.84
N GLN A 135 8.73 3.64 -7.07
CA GLN A 135 10.14 3.84 -6.71
C GLN A 135 10.36 3.41 -5.26
N ILE A 136 11.16 2.36 -5.08
CA ILE A 136 11.58 1.91 -3.75
C ILE A 136 12.73 2.79 -3.27
N LEU A 137 12.64 3.23 -2.02
CA LEU A 137 13.66 4.00 -1.31
C LEU A 137 14.00 3.30 0.00
N ILE A 138 15.24 3.44 0.46
CA ILE A 138 15.64 3.02 1.81
C ILE A 138 16.20 4.24 2.54
N SER A 139 15.61 4.58 3.69
CA SER A 139 16.02 5.74 4.48
C SER A 139 16.10 7.03 3.65
N ALA A 140 15.03 7.28 2.87
CA ALA A 140 14.85 8.41 1.95
C ALA A 140 15.85 8.49 0.79
N LYS A 141 16.61 7.43 0.51
CA LYS A 141 17.58 7.39 -0.58
C LYS A 141 17.21 6.33 -1.62
N LYS A 142 17.45 6.66 -2.89
CA LYS A 142 17.49 5.67 -3.97
C LYS A 142 18.59 4.65 -3.70
N ILE A 143 18.34 3.43 -4.14
CA ILE A 143 19.26 2.31 -4.04
C ILE A 143 19.40 1.68 -5.42
N ASP A 144 20.58 1.13 -5.72
CA ASP A 144 20.78 0.47 -7.01
C ASP A 144 20.09 -0.90 -7.05
N THR A 145 20.15 -1.64 -5.94
CA THR A 145 19.57 -2.99 -5.79
C THR A 145 19.26 -3.27 -4.31
N LEU A 146 18.44 -4.28 -4.01
CA LEU A 146 18.35 -4.84 -2.66
C LEU A 146 19.56 -5.72 -2.38
N VAL A 147 19.82 -6.71 -3.23
CA VAL A 147 20.89 -7.72 -3.02
C VAL A 147 21.75 -8.01 -4.25
N GLY A 148 21.50 -7.37 -5.39
CA GLY A 148 22.47 -7.29 -6.49
C GLY A 148 21.99 -7.76 -7.87
N HIS A 149 20.71 -8.07 -8.04
CA HIS A 149 20.19 -8.72 -9.24
C HIS A 149 19.10 -7.93 -9.98
N LEU A 150 18.47 -6.94 -9.34
CA LEU A 150 17.44 -6.10 -9.95
C LEU A 150 17.76 -4.61 -9.75
N GLU A 151 17.79 -3.86 -10.83
CA GLU A 151 18.00 -2.41 -10.83
C GLU A 151 16.79 -1.68 -10.22
N LEU A 152 17.05 -0.80 -9.25
CA LEU A 152 16.06 -0.03 -8.48
C LEU A 152 16.35 1.48 -8.48
N ASP A 153 17.31 1.94 -9.29
CA ASP A 153 17.64 3.36 -9.45
C ASP A 153 16.53 4.16 -10.16
N LYS A 154 15.65 3.43 -10.87
CA LYS A 154 14.47 3.95 -11.58
C LYS A 154 13.18 3.31 -11.02
N PRO A 155 12.02 4.00 -11.18
CA PRO A 155 10.74 3.40 -10.85
C PRO A 155 10.43 2.19 -11.73
N LEU A 156 9.71 1.22 -11.16
CA LEU A 156 9.31 -0.01 -11.83
C LEU A 156 7.78 -0.05 -12.00
N GLY A 157 7.33 -0.52 -13.16
CA GLY A 157 5.92 -0.76 -13.46
C GLY A 157 5.50 -2.21 -13.21
N PHE A 158 4.21 -2.46 -13.37
CA PHE A 158 3.60 -3.78 -13.20
C PHE A 158 4.28 -4.85 -14.07
N ASN A 159 4.58 -6.01 -13.49
CA ASN A 159 5.17 -7.14 -14.20
C ASN A 159 4.21 -8.33 -14.25
N SER A 160 3.56 -8.49 -15.41
CA SER A 160 2.61 -9.58 -15.68
C SER A 160 3.28 -10.95 -15.85
N LYS A 161 4.59 -11.01 -16.13
CA LYS A 161 5.32 -12.28 -16.33
C LYS A 161 5.50 -13.08 -15.05
N LEU A 162 5.32 -12.44 -13.90
CA LEU A 162 5.38 -13.08 -12.59
C LEU A 162 4.02 -13.59 -12.12
N LEU A 163 2.96 -13.46 -12.93
CA LEU A 163 1.66 -14.06 -12.62
C LEU A 163 1.54 -15.42 -13.31
N ILE A 164 0.72 -16.31 -12.75
CA ILE A 164 0.30 -17.53 -13.44
C ILE A 164 -0.49 -17.11 -14.70
N GLN A 165 -0.11 -17.67 -15.84
CA GLN A 165 -0.79 -17.49 -17.13
C GLN A 165 -2.03 -18.37 -17.25
#